data_AF-A0A968HLG8-F1
#
_entry.id   AF-A0A968HLG8-F1
#
_cell.length_a   1.000
_cell.length_b   1.000
_cell.length_c   1.000
_cell.angle_alpha   90.00
_cell.angle_beta   90.00
_cell.angle_gamma   90.00
#
_symmetry.space_group_name_H-M   'P 1'
#
loop_
_entity.id
_entity.type
_entity.pdbx_description
1 polymer ?
#
loop_
_entity_poly.entity_id
_entity_poly.type
_entity_poly.pdbx_seq_one_letter_code
_entity_poly.pdbx_strand_id
1 'polypeptide(L)'
;MSTTLGVSIPAQAESMTPRSSPAAQILPTADSSKIVPHNFISDAVQKVGATVVRIDTERTVVRPTVDPFFDDPFLRDFLGPDPYSRRPREDRLRGQGSGFIIDSSGVILTNAHVVSKADTVSVTLKDGRIFEGDVRGVD
;
A
#
# COMPACT_ATOMS: atom_id res chain seq x y z
N MET A 1 -17.67 -15.68 28.93
CA MET A 1 -17.24 -14.71 29.97
C MET A 1 -17.63 -13.32 29.45
N SER A 2 -18.90 -12.87 29.60
CA SER A 2 -19.44 -11.96 30.65
C SER A 2 -18.64 -10.63 30.76
N THR A 3 -19.19 -9.41 30.72
CA THR A 3 -20.48 -8.87 31.20
C THR A 3 -20.77 -7.48 30.58
N THR A 4 -22.04 -7.18 30.25
CA THR A 4 -22.59 -5.83 29.97
C THR A 4 -23.03 -5.16 31.27
N LEU A 5 -22.82 -3.85 31.43
CA LEU A 5 -23.49 -3.05 32.47
C LEU A 5 -23.87 -1.67 31.91
N GLY A 6 -25.19 -1.46 31.78
CA GLY A 6 -25.79 -0.14 31.64
C GLY A 6 -26.41 0.27 32.97
N VAL A 7 -26.34 1.56 33.31
CA VAL A 7 -27.19 2.18 34.32
C VAL A 7 -27.57 3.59 33.86
N SER A 8 -28.87 3.82 33.82
CA SER A 8 -29.60 5.07 33.64
C SER A 8 -30.00 5.65 35.00
N ILE A 9 -29.78 6.95 35.25
CA ILE A 9 -30.47 7.71 36.32
C ILE A 9 -30.64 9.19 35.88
N PRO A 10 -31.53 10.01 36.49
CA PRO A 10 -32.69 10.59 35.84
C PRO A 10 -32.59 12.11 35.59
N ALA A 11 -33.53 12.63 34.82
CA ALA A 11 -33.76 14.05 34.61
C ALA A 11 -34.39 14.73 35.84
N GLN A 12 -33.83 15.87 36.26
CA GLN A 12 -34.56 16.93 36.94
C GLN A 12 -34.19 18.28 36.32
N ALA A 13 -35.24 19.02 35.97
CA ALA A 13 -35.19 20.34 35.39
C ALA A 13 -35.21 21.40 36.49
N GLU A 14 -34.40 22.45 36.35
CA GLU A 14 -34.67 23.77 36.93
C GLU A 14 -34.42 24.83 35.85
N SER A 15 -35.49 25.58 35.58
CA SER A 15 -35.58 26.74 34.69
C SER A 15 -35.30 28.05 35.42
N MET A 16 -35.11 29.14 34.64
CA MET A 16 -35.04 30.58 35.01
C MET A 16 -33.58 31.10 35.13
N THR A 17 -33.10 32.09 34.39
CA THR A 17 -33.68 33.19 33.59
C THR A 17 -32.59 33.77 32.68
N PRO A 18 -32.92 34.41 31.54
CA PRO A 18 -31.94 35.12 30.71
C PRO A 18 -31.65 36.52 31.30
N ARG A 19 -30.39 36.83 31.58
CA ARG A 19 -29.94 38.23 31.77
C ARG A 19 -29.20 38.70 30.52
N SER A 20 -29.78 39.73 29.89
CA SER A 20 -29.13 40.72 29.01
C SER A 20 -28.05 41.48 29.83
N SER A 21 -27.01 42.13 29.31
CA SER A 21 -26.75 42.83 28.04
C SER A 21 -25.22 43.15 27.97
N PRO A 22 -24.70 44.05 27.09
CA PRO A 22 -23.73 43.74 26.03
C PRO A 22 -22.30 44.27 26.30
N ALA A 23 -21.29 43.63 25.69
CA ALA A 23 -20.01 44.28 25.40
C ALA A 23 -19.42 43.65 24.14
N ALA A 24 -19.28 44.47 23.10
CA ALA A 24 -18.63 44.12 21.86
C ALA A 24 -17.21 43.62 22.11
N GLN A 25 -16.97 42.34 21.84
CA GLN A 25 -15.65 41.89 21.42
C GLN A 25 -15.73 41.72 19.91
N ILE A 26 -15.16 42.71 19.23
CA ILE A 26 -14.87 42.65 17.80
C ILE A 26 -13.85 41.51 17.64
N LEU A 27 -14.33 40.30 17.36
CA LEU A 27 -13.46 39.29 16.78
C LEU A 27 -13.07 39.78 15.38
N PRO A 28 -11.80 39.62 14.97
CA PRO A 28 -11.39 39.97 13.63
C PRO A 28 -12.31 39.25 12.64
N THR A 29 -12.94 40.03 11.77
CA THR A 29 -13.64 39.55 10.58
C THR A 29 -12.74 38.48 9.96
N ALA A 30 -13.17 37.23 10.00
CA ALA A 30 -12.51 36.17 9.27
C ALA A 30 -12.41 36.69 7.83
N ASP A 31 -11.18 36.94 7.40
CA ASP A 31 -10.88 37.47 6.09
C ASP A 31 -11.33 36.42 5.07
N SER A 32 -12.58 36.57 4.62
CA SER A 32 -13.20 35.75 3.59
C SER A 32 -12.69 36.14 2.20
N SER A 33 -11.67 37.01 2.12
CA SER A 33 -11.01 37.39 0.89
C SER A 33 -9.78 36.51 0.61
N LYS A 34 -10.04 35.27 0.20
CA LYS A 34 -9.29 34.51 -0.83
C LYS A 34 -9.87 33.11 -0.96
N ILE A 35 -11.08 33.02 -1.50
CA ILE A 35 -11.45 31.84 -2.30
C ILE A 35 -10.67 31.94 -3.62
N VAL A 36 -9.36 31.76 -3.53
CA VAL A 36 -8.60 31.28 -4.68
C VAL A 36 -8.92 29.79 -4.72
N PRO A 37 -9.33 29.20 -5.86
CA PRO A 37 -9.34 27.75 -6.03
C PRO A 37 -7.89 27.25 -6.07
N HIS A 38 -7.13 27.46 -5.00
CA HIS A 38 -5.81 26.92 -4.78
C HIS A 38 -6.01 25.62 -4.02
N ASN A 39 -5.95 24.52 -4.75
CA ASN A 39 -6.09 23.20 -4.16
C ASN A 39 -4.80 22.88 -3.40
N PHE A 40 -4.81 23.09 -2.08
CA PHE A 40 -3.65 22.83 -1.21
C PHE A 40 -3.07 21.41 -1.37
N ILE A 41 -3.90 20.45 -1.80
CA ILE A 41 -3.49 19.07 -2.10
C ILE A 41 -2.54 19.06 -3.30
N SER A 42 -2.84 19.83 -4.35
CA SER A 42 -1.98 19.97 -5.53
C SER A 42 -0.62 20.55 -5.17
N ASP A 43 -0.58 21.54 -4.28
CA ASP A 43 0.67 22.16 -3.83
C ASP A 43 1.52 21.17 -3.03
N ALA A 44 0.88 20.37 -2.16
CA ALA A 44 1.56 19.29 -1.45
C ALA A 44 2.13 18.26 -2.41
N VAL A 45 1.33 17.78 -3.37
CA VAL A 45 1.76 16.79 -4.39
C VAL A 45 2.89 17.34 -5.26
N GLN A 46 2.88 18.63 -5.62
CA GLN A 46 3.99 19.25 -6.35
C GLN A 46 5.29 19.24 -5.55
N LYS A 47 5.22 19.49 -4.24
CA LYS A 47 6.40 19.49 -3.35
C LYS A 47 6.95 18.09 -3.08
N VAL A 48 6.10 17.09 -2.83
CA VAL A 48 6.54 15.75 -2.41
C VAL A 48 6.52 14.70 -3.51
N GLY A 49 5.90 14.98 -4.66
CA GLY A 49 5.67 13.97 -5.68
C GLY A 49 6.94 13.40 -6.31
N ALA A 50 8.07 14.12 -6.27
CA ALA A 50 9.35 13.62 -6.73
C ALA A 50 9.99 12.57 -5.78
N THR A 51 9.54 12.51 -4.53
CA THR A 51 10.03 11.60 -3.50
C THR A 51 9.40 10.20 -3.62
N VAL A 52 8.22 10.11 -4.25
CA VAL A 52 7.49 8.85 -4.43
C VAL A 52 8.04 8.12 -5.65
N VAL A 53 8.33 6.84 -5.47
CA VAL A 53 8.83 5.95 -6.53
C VAL A 53 7.92 4.75 -6.72
N ARG A 54 7.90 4.20 -7.93
CA ARG A 54 7.31 2.89 -8.20
C ARG A 54 8.37 1.82 -7.99
N ILE A 55 7.97 0.72 -7.37
CA ILE A 55 8.82 -0.44 -7.15
C ILE A 55 8.20 -1.61 -7.90
N ASP A 56 8.96 -2.21 -8.79
CA ASP A 56 8.62 -3.42 -9.52
C ASP A 56 9.51 -4.54 -9.00
N THR A 57 8.91 -5.69 -8.68
CA THR A 57 9.64 -6.84 -8.15
C THR A 57 9.40 -8.06 -9.00
N GLU A 58 10.43 -8.86 -9.26
CA GLU A 58 10.32 -10.13 -9.97
C GLU A 58 10.79 -11.26 -9.07
N ARG A 59 10.05 -12.38 -9.07
CA ARG A 59 10.39 -13.62 -8.38
C ARG A 59 10.25 -14.77 -9.35
N THR A 60 11.31 -15.54 -9.52
CA THR A 60 11.30 -16.78 -10.29
C THR A 60 10.83 -17.91 -9.39
N VAL A 61 9.75 -18.58 -9.78
CA VAL A 61 9.21 -19.74 -9.08
C VAL A 61 9.25 -20.93 -10.02
N VAL A 62 10.00 -21.95 -9.62
CA VAL A 62 10.01 -23.23 -10.33
C VAL A 62 8.77 -24.02 -9.91
N ARG A 63 7.82 -24.21 -10.83
CA ARG A 63 6.66 -25.07 -10.58
C ARG A 63 6.93 -26.46 -11.15
N PRO A 64 6.76 -27.51 -10.34
CA PRO A 64 6.71 -28.87 -10.85
C PRO A 64 5.52 -29.01 -11.80
N THR A 65 5.79 -29.30 -13.07
CA THR A 65 4.77 -29.68 -14.05
C THR A 65 4.35 -31.12 -13.76
N VAL A 66 3.59 -31.34 -12.69
CA VAL A 66 2.84 -32.58 -12.48
C VAL A 66 1.42 -32.28 -12.88
N ASP A 67 1.11 -32.61 -14.14
CA ASP A 67 -0.24 -32.55 -14.65
C ASP A 67 -0.98 -33.81 -14.17
N PRO A 68 -2.02 -33.69 -13.31
CA PRO A 68 -2.68 -34.82 -12.68
C PRO A 68 -3.32 -35.82 -13.66
N PHE A 69 -3.50 -35.41 -14.92
CA PHE A 69 -4.07 -36.26 -15.98
C PHE A 69 -3.10 -37.31 -16.52
N PHE A 70 -1.78 -37.14 -16.36
CA PHE A 70 -0.77 -38.09 -16.86
C PHE A 70 -0.26 -39.08 -15.81
N ASP A 71 -0.83 -39.07 -14.60
CA ASP A 71 -0.52 -40.05 -13.54
C ASP A 71 -1.45 -41.30 -13.56
N ASP A 72 -2.32 -41.44 -14.58
CA ASP A 72 -3.15 -42.64 -14.75
C ASP A 72 -2.28 -43.86 -15.14
N PRO A 73 -2.24 -44.94 -14.32
CA PRO A 73 -1.51 -46.15 -14.61
C PRO A 73 -1.83 -46.75 -16.00
N PHE A 74 -3.07 -46.58 -16.47
CA PHE A 74 -3.53 -47.15 -17.73
C PHE A 74 -2.92 -46.47 -18.96
N LEU A 75 -2.75 -45.13 -18.94
CA LEU A 75 -2.13 -44.40 -20.04
C LEU A 75 -0.61 -44.59 -20.12
N ARG A 76 0.04 -44.83 -18.97
CA ARG A 76 1.50 -44.99 -18.87
C ARG A 76 2.01 -46.24 -19.57
N ASP A 77 1.23 -47.32 -19.52
CA ASP A 77 1.57 -48.60 -20.16
C ASP A 77 1.30 -48.57 -21.68
N PHE A 78 0.41 -47.68 -22.15
CA PHE A 78 0.08 -47.52 -23.57
C PHE A 78 1.01 -46.55 -24.33
N LEU A 79 1.42 -45.43 -23.70
CA LEU A 79 2.23 -44.38 -24.34
C LEU A 79 3.75 -44.58 -24.21
N GLY A 80 4.18 -45.59 -23.44
CA GLY A 80 5.59 -45.84 -23.14
C GLY A 80 6.20 -44.80 -22.17
N PRO A 81 7.42 -45.06 -21.66
CA PRO A 81 8.12 -44.08 -20.83
C PRO A 81 8.58 -42.92 -21.72
N ASP A 82 7.80 -41.85 -21.68
CA ASP A 82 8.18 -40.44 -21.91
C ASP A 82 7.93 -39.83 -23.31
N PRO A 83 6.74 -39.21 -23.52
CA PRO A 83 6.57 -38.19 -24.56
C PRO A 83 6.74 -36.74 -24.07
N TYR A 84 6.92 -36.48 -22.78
CA TYR A 84 7.01 -35.11 -22.26
C TYR A 84 8.04 -35.04 -21.14
N SER A 85 9.27 -34.73 -21.55
CA SER A 85 10.35 -34.39 -20.65
C SER A 85 9.81 -33.44 -19.57
N ARG A 86 9.73 -33.94 -18.34
CA ARG A 86 9.33 -33.24 -17.13
C ARG A 86 10.34 -32.14 -16.82
N ARG A 87 10.38 -31.11 -17.67
CA ARG A 87 11.22 -29.94 -17.43
C ARG A 87 10.44 -29.05 -16.47
N PRO A 88 11.00 -28.75 -15.29
CA PRO A 88 10.40 -27.77 -14.39
C PRO A 88 10.18 -26.48 -15.17
N ARG A 89 8.96 -25.92 -15.09
CA ARG A 89 8.68 -24.62 -15.72
C ARG A 89 9.09 -23.53 -14.74
N GLU A 90 9.95 -22.64 -15.19
CA GLU A 90 10.23 -21.38 -14.50
C GLU A 90 9.09 -20.41 -14.82
N ASP A 91 8.27 -20.11 -13.81
CA ASP A 91 7.30 -19.04 -13.89
C ASP A 91 7.85 -17.79 -13.20
N ARG A 92 7.77 -16.64 -13.88
CA ARG A 92 8.17 -15.35 -13.31
C ARG A 92 6.94 -14.66 -12.71
N LEU A 93 6.90 -14.56 -11.40
CA LEU A 93 5.90 -13.78 -10.67
C LEU A 93 6.37 -12.33 -10.60
N ARG A 94 5.47 -11.40 -10.93
CA ARG A 94 5.73 -9.97 -10.84
C ARG A 94 4.90 -9.36 -9.72
N GLY A 95 5.52 -8.47 -8.96
CA GLY A 95 4.89 -7.65 -7.94
C GLY A 95 5.11 -6.18 -8.25
N GLN A 96 4.20 -5.34 -7.78
CA GLN A 96 4.30 -3.89 -7.92
C GLN A 96 3.94 -3.26 -6.57
N GLY A 97 4.68 -2.21 -6.21
CA GLY A 97 4.45 -1.40 -5.02
C GLY A 97 4.91 0.04 -5.23
N SER A 98 4.85 0.80 -4.15
CA SER A 98 5.40 2.14 -4.07
C SER A 98 6.42 2.24 -2.95
N GLY A 99 7.26 3.26 -3.01
CA GLY A 99 8.19 3.60 -1.96
C GLY A 99 8.47 5.10 -1.91
N PHE A 100 9.26 5.49 -0.91
CA PHE A 100 9.66 6.86 -0.68
C PHE A 100 11.17 6.95 -0.57
N ILE A 101 11.78 7.91 -1.28
CA ILE A 101 13.19 8.25 -1.11
C ILE A 101 13.35 9.00 0.21
N ILE A 102 14.15 8.47 1.14
CA ILE A 102 14.31 9.06 2.48
C ILE A 102 15.61 9.84 2.66
N ASP A 103 16.58 9.66 1.76
CA ASP A 103 17.85 10.39 1.79
C ASP A 103 18.33 10.78 0.38
N SER A 104 19.39 11.60 0.33
CA SER A 104 20.04 11.99 -0.92
C SER A 104 21.00 10.93 -1.47
N SER A 105 21.28 9.87 -0.72
CA SER A 105 22.12 8.75 -1.16
C SER A 105 21.34 7.72 -2.01
N GLY A 106 20.01 7.81 -2.00
CA GLY A 106 19.10 6.95 -2.76
C GLY A 106 18.44 5.85 -1.93
N VAL A 107 18.43 5.95 -0.60
CA VAL A 107 17.74 4.98 0.25
C VAL A 107 16.23 5.14 0.08
N ILE A 108 15.56 4.00 -0.14
CA ILE A 108 14.12 3.93 -0.37
C ILE A 108 13.47 3.10 0.73
N LEU A 109 12.40 3.64 1.31
CA LEU A 109 11.53 2.93 2.23
C LEU A 109 10.30 2.39 1.48
N THR A 110 10.01 1.11 1.67
CA THR A 110 8.80 0.46 1.17
C THR A 110 8.27 -0.52 2.20
N ASN A 111 7.10 -1.09 1.94
CA ASN A 111 6.55 -2.12 2.80
C ASN A 111 7.34 -3.42 2.64
N ALA A 112 7.64 -4.08 3.75
CA ALA A 112 8.38 -5.34 3.79
C ALA A 112 7.84 -6.36 2.79
N HIS A 113 6.53 -6.56 2.73
CA HIS A 113 5.92 -7.58 1.86
C HIS A 113 6.13 -7.34 0.35
N VAL A 114 6.45 -6.11 -0.06
CA VAL A 114 6.75 -5.78 -1.45
C VAL A 114 8.06 -6.44 -1.86
N VAL A 115 9.06 -6.44 -0.96
CA VAL A 115 10.43 -6.88 -1.26
C VAL A 115 10.82 -8.22 -0.62
N SER A 116 10.04 -8.74 0.34
CA SER A 116 10.42 -9.95 1.14
C SER A 116 10.71 -11.20 0.31
N LYS A 117 10.20 -11.26 -0.93
CA LYS A 117 10.19 -12.44 -1.79
C LYS A 117 10.71 -12.18 -3.19
N ALA A 118 11.19 -10.97 -3.45
CA ALA A 118 11.69 -10.54 -4.74
C ALA A 118 13.12 -11.05 -4.95
N ASP A 119 13.40 -11.59 -6.14
CA ASP A 119 14.76 -11.90 -6.58
C ASP A 119 15.40 -10.67 -7.23
N THR A 120 14.58 -9.87 -7.93
CA THR A 120 15.01 -8.62 -8.56
C THR A 120 14.07 -7.50 -8.14
N VAL A 121 14.63 -6.33 -7.85
CA VAL A 121 13.89 -5.12 -7.51
C VAL A 121 14.31 -3.99 -8.44
N SER A 122 13.34 -3.43 -9.14
CA SER A 122 13.52 -2.30 -10.05
C SER A 122 12.71 -1.11 -9.54
N VAL A 123 13.35 0.05 -9.46
CA VAL A 123 12.75 1.29 -9.01
C VAL A 123 12.58 2.22 -10.20
N THR A 124 11.36 2.70 -10.42
CA THR A 124 11.06 3.72 -11.42
C THR A 124 10.79 5.06 -10.73
N LEU A 125 11.58 6.07 -11.07
CA LEU A 125 11.40 7.45 -10.58
C LEU A 125 10.29 8.16 -11.37
N LYS A 126 9.80 9.29 -10.82
CA LYS A 126 8.80 10.14 -11.47
C LYS A 126 9.21 10.63 -12.87
N ASP A 127 10.51 10.78 -13.12
CA ASP A 127 11.07 11.19 -14.41
C ASP A 127 11.17 10.05 -15.44
N GLY A 128 10.80 8.82 -15.06
CA GLY A 128 10.82 7.64 -15.92
C GLY A 128 12.15 6.88 -15.92
N ARG A 129 13.17 7.35 -15.18
CA ARG A 129 14.41 6.59 -15.03
C ARG A 129 14.17 5.34 -14.19
N ILE A 130 14.81 4.24 -14.58
CA ILE A 130 14.72 2.94 -13.92
C ILE A 130 16.09 2.58 -13.35
N PHE A 131 16.12 2.15 -12.10
CA PHE A 131 17.33 1.70 -11.40
C PHE A 131 17.08 0.35 -10.75
N GLU A 132 18.09 -0.52 -10.75
CA GLU A 132 18.06 -1.74 -9.96
C GLU A 132 18.41 -1.42 -8.50
N GLY A 133 17.69 -2.02 -7.56
CA GLY A 133 17.82 -1.74 -6.13
C GLY A 133 18.17 -2.99 -5.33
N ASP A 134 19.06 -2.82 -4.35
CA ASP A 134 19.43 -3.88 -3.40
C ASP A 134 18.65 -3.73 -2.09
N VAL A 135 18.09 -4.82 -1.60
CA VAL A 135 17.39 -4.85 -0.31
C VAL A 135 18.41 -4.87 0.83
N ARG A 136 18.47 -3.79 1.62
CA ARG A 136 19.41 -3.66 2.76
C ARG A 136 18.92 -4.27 4.07
N GLY A 137 17.60 -4.43 4.23
CA GLY A 137 16.97 -4.98 5.42
C GLY A 137 15.46 -5.07 5.27
N VAL A 138 14.84 -6.01 5.99
CA VAL A 138 13.40 -6.24 6.05
C VAL A 138 13.04 -6.50 7.51
N ASP A 139 12.00 -5.83 8.01
CA ASP A 139 11.42 -5.99 9.35
C ASP A 139 9.91 -6.22 9.23
#